data_AF-A0A3E0Q1K4-F1
#
_entry.id   AF-A0A3E0Q1K4-F1
#
_cell.length_a   1.000
_cell.length_b   1.000
_cell.length_c   1.000
_cell.angle_alpha   90.00
_cell.angle_beta   90.00
_cell.angle_gamma   90.00
#
_symmetry.space_group_name_H-M   'P 1'
#
loop_
_entity.id
_entity.type
_entity.pdbx_description
1 polymer ?
#
loop_
_entity_poly.entity_id
_entity_poly.type
_entity_poly.pdbx_seq_one_letter_code
_entity_poly.pdbx_strand_id
1 'polypeptide(L)'
;MVEQKTHSTSAPAFEIAEEGSIKQALMSPLLWGGLATFGFYQLIPLLPMHRELAQRYFCGHPLEYVQTAMFFVGMALLASRMIGLRRERSALAECRLATPQSLEEGEIDACSELDSAVSRLPARLHNTQIARRLRDLSAYLRHRQSAGGVEEQMRYLDQAAADRVYESYSLLQTINWAVPIIGFLGTVMGITLAIANLNVDSGQLDDSLNHVTVALAVAFDTTALALSYSIVLVFGYFFVKKAEGGVLTEVEEFGQRCVLPLIPQAHSAGSPLLEAETEAAQKLIDRTESLIEGQTRMWQESVESLRTRWTGTLEDQQARLAGALTKGTRQTLSDHAAQLAELRQQLAGTLGEIATELSRQMERSSRVRHEQDESLTRRMETFADDLSRSLASAQASADERNEAMIAAMTEQITGWQQQLQHATNAVEAQLAGLTAQTQALTDLVEQEGGIAALQSRLTDNLEALRTAETFEQTMHSLSAAVHMLTVHARPKAA
;
A
#
# COMPACT_ATOMS: atom_id res chain seq x y z
N MET A 1 -39.07 -81.87 -6.61
CA MET A 1 -39.28 -80.61 -7.36
C MET A 1 -39.28 -79.48 -6.33
N VAL A 2 -38.41 -78.48 -6.50
CA VAL A 2 -38.16 -77.36 -5.57
C VAL A 2 -37.57 -77.78 -4.20
N GLU A 3 -36.33 -77.36 -3.95
CA GLU A 3 -35.73 -77.29 -2.62
C GLU A 3 -36.30 -76.10 -1.83
N GLN A 4 -36.38 -76.20 -0.51
CA GLN A 4 -36.66 -75.03 0.35
C GLN A 4 -35.46 -74.76 1.26
N LYS A 5 -34.71 -73.70 0.94
CA LYS A 5 -33.36 -73.43 1.44
C LYS A 5 -33.40 -72.66 2.77
N THR A 6 -33.37 -73.36 3.89
CA THR A 6 -33.30 -72.78 5.24
C THR A 6 -31.90 -72.25 5.55
N HIS A 7 -31.67 -70.96 5.34
CA HIS A 7 -30.43 -70.30 5.79
C HIS A 7 -30.40 -70.18 7.32
N SER A 8 -29.65 -71.07 7.97
CA SER A 8 -29.25 -70.91 9.37
C SER A 8 -28.06 -69.97 9.47
N THR A 9 -28.22 -68.84 10.16
CA THR A 9 -27.16 -67.85 10.36
C THR A 9 -26.24 -68.27 11.50
N SER A 10 -25.25 -69.12 11.20
CA SER A 10 -24.14 -69.39 12.12
C SER A 10 -23.25 -68.15 12.26
N ALA A 11 -23.19 -67.56 13.45
CA ALA A 11 -22.20 -66.53 13.75
C ALA A 11 -20.78 -67.14 13.67
N PRO A 12 -19.78 -66.42 13.13
CA PRO A 12 -18.40 -66.91 13.13
C PRO A 12 -17.86 -66.92 14.56
N ALA A 13 -17.47 -68.09 15.05
CA ALA A 13 -16.71 -68.18 16.30
C ALA A 13 -15.34 -67.52 16.12
N PHE A 14 -14.95 -66.64 17.05
CA PHE A 14 -13.64 -65.99 17.04
C PHE A 14 -12.59 -66.97 17.60
N GLU A 15 -12.17 -67.92 16.75
CA GLU A 15 -11.27 -69.00 17.11
C GLU A 15 -9.85 -68.46 17.39
N ILE A 16 -9.37 -68.65 18.63
CA ILE A 16 -8.21 -67.90 19.15
C ILE A 16 -6.90 -68.58 18.72
N ALA A 17 -6.15 -67.94 17.81
CA ALA A 17 -4.88 -68.43 17.26
C ALA A 17 -3.69 -68.24 18.25
N GLU A 18 -3.81 -68.80 19.46
CA GLU A 18 -3.21 -68.19 20.66
C GLU A 18 -1.71 -68.46 20.92
N GLU A 19 -1.05 -69.45 20.29
CA GLU A 19 0.40 -69.68 20.53
C GLU A 19 1.32 -69.24 19.37
N GLY A 20 0.94 -69.53 18.12
CA GLY A 20 1.73 -69.15 16.94
C GLY A 20 1.72 -67.65 16.69
N SER A 21 0.53 -67.04 16.79
CA SER A 21 0.32 -65.61 16.55
C SER A 21 1.09 -64.74 17.54
N ILE A 22 1.08 -65.08 18.84
CA ILE A 22 1.78 -64.29 19.87
C ILE A 22 3.29 -64.24 19.62
N LYS A 23 3.92 -65.36 19.22
CA LYS A 23 5.37 -65.39 18.90
C LYS A 23 5.70 -64.62 17.62
N GLN A 24 4.83 -64.65 16.60
CA GLN A 24 5.01 -63.85 15.38
C GLN A 24 4.77 -62.36 15.64
N ALA A 25 3.80 -62.00 16.48
CA ALA A 25 3.56 -60.63 16.92
C ALA A 25 4.74 -60.07 17.73
N LEU A 26 5.26 -60.79 18.73
CA LEU A 26 6.46 -60.36 19.47
C LEU A 26 7.73 -60.28 18.60
N MET A 27 7.77 -60.93 17.44
CA MET A 27 8.85 -60.79 16.46
C MET A 27 8.60 -59.69 15.41
N SER A 28 7.43 -59.03 15.43
CA SER A 28 7.06 -58.02 14.44
C SER A 28 7.88 -56.73 14.61
N PRO A 29 8.60 -56.26 13.57
CA PRO A 29 9.35 -55.00 13.66
C PRO A 29 8.48 -53.77 13.95
N LEU A 30 7.19 -53.81 13.60
CA LEU A 30 6.22 -52.76 13.92
C LEU A 30 6.00 -52.61 15.43
N LEU A 31 5.90 -53.73 16.15
CA LEU A 31 5.74 -53.71 17.61
C LEU A 31 7.03 -53.27 18.32
N TRP A 32 8.20 -53.66 17.82
CA TRP A 32 9.49 -53.14 18.31
C TRP A 32 9.68 -51.66 18.03
N GLY A 33 9.25 -51.16 16.86
CA GLY A 33 9.25 -49.72 16.55
C GLY A 33 8.30 -48.93 17.45
N GLY A 34 7.09 -49.43 17.69
CA GLY A 34 6.13 -48.82 18.63
C GLY A 34 6.65 -48.81 20.07
N LEU A 35 7.23 -49.93 20.54
CA LEU A 35 7.85 -50.03 21.86
C LEU A 35 9.05 -49.08 22.01
N ALA A 36 9.91 -48.97 20.99
CA ALA A 36 11.02 -48.03 20.97
C ALA A 36 10.54 -46.57 20.99
N THR A 37 9.46 -46.25 20.27
CA THR A 37 8.82 -44.93 20.28
C THR A 37 8.29 -44.59 21.68
N PHE A 38 7.54 -45.50 22.30
CA PHE A 38 7.04 -45.31 23.67
C PHE A 38 8.18 -45.17 24.69
N GLY A 39 9.19 -46.04 24.61
CA GLY A 39 10.38 -45.99 25.47
C GLY A 39 11.16 -44.68 25.31
N PHE A 40 11.28 -44.16 24.09
CA PHE A 40 11.90 -42.87 23.81
C PHE A 40 11.14 -41.71 24.48
N TYR A 41 9.81 -41.65 24.32
CA TYR A 41 9.01 -40.61 24.98
C TYR A 41 9.00 -40.72 26.51
N GLN A 42 9.09 -41.93 27.08
CA GLN A 42 9.29 -42.13 28.52
C GLN A 42 10.71 -41.77 29.00
N LEU A 43 11.69 -41.69 28.10
CA LEU A 43 13.07 -41.31 28.43
C LEU A 43 13.24 -39.77 28.50
N ILE A 44 12.51 -39.00 27.67
CA ILE A 44 12.62 -37.53 27.59
C ILE A 44 12.56 -36.84 28.98
N PRO A 45 11.66 -37.21 29.91
CA PRO A 45 11.62 -36.63 31.26
C PRO A 45 12.88 -36.85 32.12
N LEU A 46 13.70 -37.86 31.80
CA LEU A 46 14.91 -38.22 32.56
C LEU A 46 16.20 -37.59 32.01
N LEU A 47 16.20 -36.89 30.87
CA LEU A 47 17.42 -36.25 30.35
C LEU A 47 17.82 -35.04 31.22
N PRO A 48 19.02 -35.03 31.85
CA PRO A 48 19.45 -33.94 32.73
C PRO A 48 19.99 -32.72 31.98
N MET A 49 20.37 -32.90 30.71
CA MET A 49 20.80 -31.85 29.79
C MET A 49 20.02 -32.01 28.48
N HIS A 50 19.69 -30.89 27.83
CA HIS A 50 18.91 -30.81 26.59
C HIS A 50 17.41 -31.18 26.66
N ARG A 51 16.82 -31.33 27.86
CA ARG A 51 15.37 -31.59 28.02
C ARG A 51 14.48 -30.60 27.26
N GLU A 52 14.75 -29.29 27.35
CA GLU A 52 13.96 -28.26 26.67
C GLU A 52 14.03 -28.37 25.14
N LEU A 53 15.21 -28.72 24.60
CA LEU A 53 15.38 -28.98 23.16
C LEU A 53 14.63 -30.25 22.74
N ALA A 54 14.69 -31.32 23.54
CA ALA A 54 13.95 -32.55 23.28
C ALA A 54 12.42 -32.33 23.33
N GLN A 55 11.93 -31.53 24.28
CA GLN A 55 10.51 -31.18 24.35
C GLN A 55 10.09 -30.25 23.19
N ARG A 56 10.94 -29.30 22.78
CA ARG A 56 10.66 -28.44 21.62
C ARG A 56 10.57 -29.23 20.31
N TYR A 57 11.54 -30.11 20.04
CA TYR A 57 11.63 -30.82 18.76
C TYR A 57 10.70 -32.02 18.66
N PHE A 58 10.52 -32.80 19.73
CA PHE A 58 9.82 -34.09 19.64
C PHE A 58 8.39 -34.05 20.22
N CYS A 59 7.99 -32.95 20.86
CA CYS A 59 6.71 -32.84 21.58
C CYS A 59 5.88 -31.58 21.24
N GLY A 60 6.37 -30.69 20.38
CA GLY A 60 5.74 -29.41 20.06
C GLY A 60 4.53 -29.53 19.12
N HIS A 61 4.52 -30.51 18.21
CA HIS A 61 3.46 -30.65 17.20
C HIS A 61 3.11 -32.12 16.87
N PRO A 62 1.83 -32.49 16.65
CA PRO A 62 1.42 -33.87 16.36
C PRO A 62 2.16 -34.57 15.21
N LEU A 63 2.64 -33.82 14.20
CA LEU A 63 3.45 -34.39 13.12
C LEU A 63 4.81 -34.92 13.59
N GLU A 64 5.40 -34.34 14.64
CA GLU A 64 6.71 -34.76 15.19
C GLU A 64 6.59 -36.15 15.81
N TYR A 65 5.49 -36.41 16.53
CA TYR A 65 5.17 -37.74 17.06
C TYR A 65 5.01 -38.78 15.95
N VAL A 66 4.33 -38.42 14.85
CA VAL A 66 4.17 -39.30 13.68
C VAL A 66 5.52 -39.57 13.00
N GLN A 67 6.32 -38.54 12.73
CA GLN A 67 7.66 -38.68 12.16
C GLN A 67 8.56 -39.55 13.04
N THR A 68 8.56 -39.30 14.35
CA THR A 68 9.35 -40.05 15.35
C THR A 68 8.94 -41.52 15.40
N ALA A 69 7.63 -41.80 15.38
CA ALA A 69 7.12 -43.17 15.32
C ALA A 69 7.52 -43.89 14.03
N MET A 70 7.38 -43.23 12.87
CA MET A 70 7.82 -43.78 11.59
C MET A 70 9.33 -43.99 11.52
N PHE A 71 10.13 -43.12 12.14
CA PHE A 71 11.57 -43.29 12.26
C PHE A 71 11.93 -44.54 13.08
N PHE A 72 11.35 -44.74 14.27
CA PHE A 72 11.63 -45.93 15.08
C PHE A 72 11.12 -47.23 14.43
N VAL A 73 9.99 -47.20 13.71
CA VAL A 73 9.53 -48.35 12.89
C VAL A 73 10.50 -48.62 11.74
N GLY A 74 10.97 -47.61 11.02
CA GLY A 74 11.98 -47.75 9.97
C GLY A 74 13.30 -48.33 10.50
N MET A 75 13.77 -47.84 11.66
CA MET A 75 14.95 -48.36 12.35
C MET A 75 14.77 -49.80 12.84
N ALA A 76 13.59 -50.17 13.34
CA ALA A 76 13.29 -51.55 13.74
C ALA A 76 13.25 -52.51 12.53
N LEU A 77 12.68 -52.08 11.40
CA LEU A 77 12.72 -52.82 10.13
C LEU A 77 14.17 -53.02 9.66
N LEU A 78 14.98 -51.95 9.65
CA LEU A 78 16.41 -52.01 9.32
C LEU A 78 17.19 -52.95 10.25
N ALA A 79 16.94 -52.89 11.56
CA ALA A 79 17.56 -53.78 12.53
C ALA A 79 17.17 -55.25 12.29
N SER A 80 15.90 -55.55 12.01
CA SER A 80 15.46 -56.91 11.68
C SER A 80 16.11 -57.44 10.40
N ARG A 81 16.31 -56.58 9.39
CA ARG A 81 17.02 -56.92 8.14
C ARG A 81 18.49 -57.18 8.39
N MET A 82 19.16 -56.34 9.16
CA MET A 82 20.57 -56.54 9.55
C MET A 82 20.77 -57.84 10.34
N ILE A 83 19.81 -58.24 11.19
CA ILE A 83 19.83 -59.53 11.89
C ILE A 83 19.56 -60.70 10.93
N GLY A 84 18.63 -60.55 9.97
CA GLY A 84 18.37 -61.51 8.91
C GLY A 84 19.61 -61.77 8.04
N LEU A 85 20.23 -60.70 7.55
CA LEU A 85 21.46 -60.73 6.75
C LEU A 85 22.61 -61.49 7.44
N ARG A 86 22.76 -61.34 8.77
CA ARG A 86 23.74 -62.11 9.55
C ARG A 86 23.42 -63.61 9.57
N ARG A 87 22.14 -64.00 9.55
CA ARG A 87 21.71 -65.41 9.46
C ARG A 87 21.93 -65.98 8.07
N GLU A 88 21.65 -65.22 7.00
CA GLU A 88 21.95 -65.63 5.62
C GLU A 88 23.45 -65.92 5.45
N ARG A 89 24.32 -65.02 5.93
CA ARG A 89 25.78 -65.23 5.90
C ARG A 89 26.25 -66.41 6.75
N SER A 90 25.66 -66.63 7.92
CA SER A 90 25.94 -67.81 8.75
C SER A 90 25.57 -69.08 8.00
N ALA A 91 24.37 -69.13 7.40
CA ALA A 91 23.90 -70.27 6.63
C ALA A 91 24.78 -70.58 5.43
N LEU A 92 25.27 -69.56 4.70
CA LEU A 92 26.19 -69.76 3.58
C LEU A 92 27.57 -70.27 4.03
N ALA A 93 28.08 -69.82 5.18
CA ALA A 93 29.36 -70.29 5.74
C ALA A 93 29.28 -71.68 6.40
N GLU A 94 28.11 -72.05 6.93
CA GLU A 94 27.81 -73.37 7.51
C GLU A 94 27.44 -74.40 6.43
N CYS A 95 26.84 -73.97 5.31
CA CYS A 95 26.43 -74.85 4.23
C CYS A 95 27.64 -75.44 3.48
N ARG A 96 27.77 -76.77 3.54
CA ARG A 96 28.83 -77.53 2.86
C ARG A 96 28.22 -78.68 2.09
N LEU A 97 28.41 -78.65 0.77
CA LEU A 97 28.14 -79.76 -0.14
C LEU A 97 29.40 -80.64 -0.29
N ALA A 98 29.23 -81.86 -0.79
CA ALA A 98 30.36 -82.68 -1.22
C ALA A 98 31.12 -82.00 -2.39
N THR A 99 32.45 -82.17 -2.42
CA THR A 99 33.30 -81.64 -3.50
C THR A 99 33.58 -82.76 -4.51
N PRO A 100 33.55 -82.53 -5.83
CA PRO A 100 33.78 -83.58 -6.84
C PRO A 100 35.07 -84.40 -6.67
N GLN A 101 36.11 -83.85 -6.04
CA GLN A 101 37.38 -84.53 -5.75
C GLN A 101 37.31 -85.58 -4.63
N SER A 102 36.20 -85.70 -3.92
CA SER A 102 35.97 -86.74 -2.89
C SER A 102 34.90 -87.75 -3.30
N LEU A 103 34.63 -87.89 -4.60
CA LEU A 103 33.60 -88.78 -5.14
C LEU A 103 34.24 -89.95 -5.87
N GLU A 104 33.90 -91.18 -5.48
CA GLU A 104 34.10 -92.36 -6.32
C GLU A 104 33.05 -92.37 -7.44
N GLU A 105 33.39 -92.93 -8.60
CA GLU A 105 32.59 -92.82 -9.84
C GLU A 105 31.29 -93.65 -9.76
N GLY A 106 30.21 -93.07 -9.23
CA GLY A 106 28.84 -93.50 -9.55
C GLY A 106 27.75 -93.37 -8.49
N GLU A 107 28.06 -93.12 -7.22
CA GLU A 107 27.10 -93.38 -6.11
C GLU A 107 26.65 -92.15 -5.28
N ILE A 108 26.50 -90.96 -5.90
CA ILE A 108 25.75 -89.85 -5.29
C ILE A 108 24.59 -89.39 -6.17
N ASP A 109 23.37 -89.57 -5.65
CA ASP A 109 22.21 -88.81 -6.09
C ASP A 109 22.35 -87.35 -5.62
N ALA A 110 22.40 -86.42 -6.58
CA ALA A 110 22.47 -84.98 -6.31
C ALA A 110 21.29 -84.49 -5.47
N CYS A 111 20.10 -85.10 -5.57
CA CYS A 111 18.95 -84.72 -4.75
C CYS A 111 19.22 -85.03 -3.27
N SER A 112 19.71 -86.24 -2.99
CA SER A 112 20.11 -86.70 -1.65
C SER A 112 21.13 -85.76 -1.00
N GLU A 113 22.20 -85.34 -1.70
CA GLU A 113 23.18 -84.41 -1.12
C GLU A 113 22.66 -82.98 -0.91
N LEU A 114 21.77 -82.48 -1.78
CA LEU A 114 21.09 -81.20 -1.57
C LEU A 114 20.21 -81.23 -0.32
N ASP A 115 19.43 -82.31 -0.14
CA ASP A 115 18.55 -82.49 1.02
C ASP A 115 19.35 -82.80 2.30
N SER A 116 20.49 -83.50 2.20
CA SER A 116 21.41 -83.73 3.32
C SER A 116 22.12 -82.43 3.72
N ALA A 117 22.45 -81.52 2.77
CA ALA A 117 23.01 -80.20 3.08
C ALA A 117 21.99 -79.30 3.80
N VAL A 118 20.73 -79.28 3.34
CA VAL A 118 19.65 -78.51 4.00
C VAL A 118 19.35 -79.05 5.40
N SER A 119 19.34 -80.38 5.60
CA SER A 119 19.08 -80.99 6.90
C SER A 119 20.27 -80.94 7.88
N ARG A 120 21.51 -80.80 7.39
CA ARG A 120 22.70 -80.49 8.19
C ARG A 120 22.68 -79.09 8.81
N LEU A 121 21.96 -78.13 8.22
CA LEU A 121 21.83 -76.78 8.77
C LEU A 121 20.95 -76.75 10.04
N PRO A 122 21.23 -75.88 11.03
CA PRO A 122 20.33 -75.64 12.15
C PRO A 122 18.94 -75.19 11.69
N ALA A 123 17.87 -75.65 12.36
CA ALA A 123 16.48 -75.34 12.00
C ALA A 123 16.15 -73.83 11.93
N ARG A 124 16.93 -72.97 12.62
CA ARG A 124 16.83 -71.51 12.56
C ARG A 124 17.27 -70.92 11.20
N LEU A 125 18.01 -71.68 10.40
CA LEU A 125 18.56 -71.30 9.10
C LEU A 125 17.83 -71.95 7.92
N HIS A 126 16.92 -72.91 8.15
CA HIS A 126 16.15 -73.61 7.10
C HIS A 126 15.28 -72.71 6.21
N ASN A 127 15.04 -71.46 6.64
CA ASN A 127 14.22 -70.48 5.92
C ASN A 127 15.04 -69.46 5.11
N THR A 128 16.37 -69.54 5.15
CA THR A 128 17.31 -68.68 4.40
C THR A 128 17.22 -68.90 2.89
N GLN A 129 17.75 -67.97 2.10
CA GLN A 129 17.72 -68.08 0.63
C GLN A 129 18.49 -69.32 0.15
N ILE A 130 19.66 -69.63 0.73
CA ILE A 130 20.43 -70.83 0.39
C ILE A 130 19.67 -72.12 0.73
N ALA A 131 19.14 -72.24 1.95
CA ALA A 131 18.41 -73.44 2.39
C ALA A 131 17.09 -73.65 1.63
N ARG A 132 16.51 -72.59 1.08
CA ARG A 132 15.35 -72.63 0.18
C ARG A 132 15.75 -73.04 -1.22
N ARG A 133 16.77 -72.38 -1.81
CA ARG A 133 17.26 -72.64 -3.16
C ARG A 133 17.72 -74.09 -3.36
N LEU A 134 18.44 -74.67 -2.39
CA LEU A 134 18.86 -76.07 -2.43
C LEU A 134 17.66 -77.04 -2.42
N ARG A 135 16.61 -76.73 -1.67
CA ARG A 135 15.36 -77.52 -1.59
C ARG A 135 14.50 -77.38 -2.85
N ASP A 136 14.43 -76.19 -3.42
CA ASP A 136 13.70 -75.94 -4.65
C ASP A 136 14.40 -76.64 -5.85
N LEU A 137 15.74 -76.71 -5.82
CA LEU A 137 16.55 -77.49 -6.77
C LEU A 137 16.43 -79.00 -6.56
N SER A 138 16.46 -79.52 -5.32
CA SER A 138 16.27 -80.96 -5.06
C SER A 138 14.88 -81.42 -5.48
N ALA A 139 13.83 -80.63 -5.21
CA ALA A 139 12.47 -80.88 -5.68
C ALA A 139 12.36 -80.91 -7.22
N TYR A 140 13.02 -79.98 -7.91
CA TYR A 140 13.07 -79.93 -9.37
C TYR A 140 13.78 -81.16 -9.97
N LEU A 141 14.96 -81.52 -9.47
CA LEU A 141 15.73 -82.68 -9.93
C LEU A 141 14.96 -84.00 -9.71
N ARG A 142 14.38 -84.19 -8.52
CA ARG A 142 13.50 -85.33 -8.18
C ARG A 142 12.33 -85.50 -9.16
N HIS A 143 11.80 -84.40 -9.71
CA HIS A 143 10.64 -84.43 -10.60
C HIS A 143 11.02 -84.59 -12.09
N ARG A 144 12.18 -84.06 -12.52
CA ARG A 144 12.60 -84.05 -13.93
C ARG A 144 13.51 -85.22 -14.34
N GLN A 145 14.16 -85.88 -13.38
CA GLN A 145 15.07 -87.03 -13.58
C GLN A 145 16.19 -86.82 -14.63
N SER A 146 16.52 -85.56 -14.94
CA SER A 146 17.50 -85.19 -15.97
C SER A 146 18.13 -83.84 -15.64
N ALA A 147 19.42 -83.71 -15.96
CA ALA A 147 20.18 -82.46 -15.84
C ALA A 147 19.74 -81.36 -16.83
N GLY A 148 18.87 -81.68 -17.80
CA GLY A 148 18.40 -80.75 -18.82
C GLY A 148 17.72 -79.51 -18.23
N GLY A 149 18.33 -78.34 -18.43
CA GLY A 149 17.79 -77.05 -18.03
C GLY A 149 17.90 -76.73 -16.54
N VAL A 150 18.82 -77.35 -15.78
CA VAL A 150 19.03 -76.94 -14.38
C VAL A 150 19.62 -75.53 -14.26
N GLU A 151 20.49 -75.10 -15.18
CA GLU A 151 21.00 -73.72 -15.24
C GLU A 151 19.87 -72.69 -15.43
N GLU A 152 18.89 -73.00 -16.29
CA GLU A 152 17.68 -72.19 -16.48
C GLU A 152 16.85 -72.11 -15.19
N GLN A 153 16.66 -73.24 -14.51
CA GLN A 153 15.97 -73.28 -13.22
C GLN A 153 16.76 -72.52 -12.13
N MET A 154 18.09 -72.59 -12.13
CA MET A 154 18.95 -71.82 -11.23
C MET A 154 18.78 -70.32 -11.46
N ARG A 155 18.80 -69.87 -12.72
CA ARG A 155 18.57 -68.47 -13.12
C ARG A 155 17.17 -67.98 -12.72
N TYR A 156 16.14 -68.80 -12.95
CA TYR A 156 14.77 -68.50 -12.50
C TYR A 156 14.68 -68.35 -10.97
N LEU A 157 15.32 -69.25 -10.21
CA LEU A 157 15.32 -69.20 -8.74
C LEU A 157 16.09 -67.99 -8.18
N ASP A 158 17.13 -67.51 -8.89
CA ASP A 158 17.86 -66.28 -8.52
C ASP A 158 17.03 -65.03 -8.76
N GLN A 159 16.43 -64.88 -9.96
CA GLN A 159 15.50 -63.79 -10.26
C GLN A 159 14.34 -63.76 -9.25
N ALA A 160 13.72 -64.91 -9.00
CA ALA A 160 12.65 -65.02 -8.00
C ALA A 160 13.12 -64.74 -6.56
N ALA A 161 14.42 -64.88 -6.25
CA ALA A 161 14.99 -64.49 -4.96
C ALA A 161 15.22 -62.97 -4.88
N ALA A 162 15.72 -62.35 -5.96
CA ALA A 162 15.87 -60.90 -6.07
C ALA A 162 14.51 -60.18 -5.94
N ASP A 163 13.48 -60.69 -6.62
CA ASP A 163 12.12 -60.15 -6.57
C ASP A 163 11.54 -60.24 -5.15
N ARG A 164 11.66 -61.40 -4.48
CA ARG A 164 11.26 -61.56 -3.07
C ARG A 164 12.00 -60.61 -2.13
N VAL A 165 13.29 -60.37 -2.34
CA VAL A 165 14.05 -59.38 -1.55
C VAL A 165 13.46 -57.98 -1.80
N TYR A 166 13.25 -57.59 -3.06
CA TYR A 166 12.69 -56.30 -3.45
C TYR A 166 11.29 -56.02 -2.85
N GLU A 167 10.33 -56.92 -3.04
CA GLU A 167 8.98 -56.81 -2.46
C GLU A 167 9.04 -56.61 -0.94
N SER A 168 9.94 -57.34 -0.28
CA SER A 168 10.05 -57.34 1.17
C SER A 168 10.67 -56.06 1.77
N TYR A 169 11.13 -55.12 0.91
CA TYR A 169 11.51 -53.75 1.27
C TYR A 169 10.40 -52.71 1.11
N SER A 170 9.27 -53.06 0.50
CA SER A 170 8.15 -52.15 0.20
C SER A 170 7.77 -51.21 1.34
N LEU A 171 7.48 -51.73 2.54
CA LEU A 171 7.11 -50.92 3.71
C LEU A 171 8.20 -49.91 4.13
N LEU A 172 9.47 -50.28 4.06
CA LEU A 172 10.58 -49.38 4.39
C LEU A 172 10.76 -48.30 3.31
N GLN A 173 10.53 -48.64 2.04
CA GLN A 173 10.51 -47.68 0.94
C GLN A 173 9.34 -46.68 1.09
N THR A 174 8.15 -47.14 1.51
CA THR A 174 7.02 -46.26 1.84
C THR A 174 7.35 -45.30 2.99
N ILE A 175 8.02 -45.77 4.05
CA ILE A 175 8.47 -44.91 5.17
C ILE A 175 9.49 -43.87 4.68
N ASN A 176 10.48 -44.28 3.88
CA ASN A 176 11.52 -43.39 3.34
C ASN A 176 10.94 -42.30 2.42
N TRP A 177 9.82 -42.55 1.73
CA TRP A 177 9.10 -41.53 0.97
C TRP A 177 8.19 -40.66 1.84
N ALA A 178 7.50 -41.25 2.82
CA ALA A 178 6.53 -40.55 3.65
C ALA A 178 7.17 -39.56 4.64
N VAL A 179 8.31 -39.89 5.25
CA VAL A 179 8.95 -39.03 6.27
C VAL A 179 9.28 -37.62 5.72
N PRO A 180 9.94 -37.46 4.55
CA PRO A 180 10.13 -36.15 3.91
C PRO A 180 8.82 -35.42 3.57
N ILE A 181 7.80 -36.13 3.09
CA ILE A 181 6.50 -35.54 2.72
C ILE A 181 5.77 -35.00 3.96
N ILE A 182 5.86 -35.71 5.10
CA ILE A 182 5.31 -35.26 6.38
C ILE A 182 6.11 -34.08 6.95
N GLY A 183 7.42 -33.99 6.68
CA GLY A 183 8.23 -32.80 6.94
C GLY A 183 7.75 -31.58 6.15
N PHE A 184 7.56 -31.73 4.84
CA PHE A 184 7.02 -30.67 3.98
C PHE A 184 5.59 -30.26 4.37
N LEU A 185 4.73 -31.21 4.78
CA LEU A 185 3.42 -30.89 5.36
C LEU A 185 3.55 -30.02 6.62
N GLY A 186 4.61 -30.21 7.41
CA GLY A 186 4.99 -29.35 8.53
C GLY A 186 5.27 -27.90 8.13
N THR A 187 6.07 -27.64 7.08
CA THR A 187 6.26 -26.26 6.60
C THR A 187 4.95 -25.64 6.13
N VAL A 188 4.18 -26.37 5.33
CA VAL A 188 2.93 -25.87 4.73
C VAL A 188 1.96 -25.47 5.84
N MET A 189 1.70 -26.32 6.82
CA MET A 189 0.77 -25.99 7.92
C MET A 189 1.29 -24.87 8.82
N GLY A 190 2.59 -24.86 9.17
CA GLY A 190 3.17 -23.80 10.00
C GLY A 190 3.16 -22.43 9.31
N ILE A 191 3.42 -22.38 8.00
CA ILE A 191 3.33 -21.15 7.20
C ILE A 191 1.87 -20.70 7.03
N THR A 192 0.92 -21.62 6.77
CA THR A 192 -0.51 -21.30 6.73
C THR A 192 -0.99 -20.76 8.08
N LEU A 193 -0.57 -21.36 9.20
CA LEU A 193 -0.90 -20.90 10.55
C LEU A 193 -0.26 -19.53 10.86
N ALA A 194 0.98 -19.29 10.44
CA ALA A 194 1.61 -17.98 10.57
C ALA A 194 0.81 -16.90 9.82
N ILE A 195 0.44 -17.15 8.56
CA ILE A 195 -0.36 -16.21 7.75
C ILE A 195 -1.74 -15.97 8.39
N ALA A 196 -2.39 -17.02 8.91
CA ALA A 196 -3.70 -16.91 9.55
C ALA A 196 -3.70 -16.09 10.87
N ASN A 197 -2.55 -15.83 11.48
CA ASN A 197 -2.41 -15.02 12.70
C ASN A 197 -1.84 -13.61 12.44
N LEU A 198 -1.63 -13.21 11.18
CA LEU A 198 -1.19 -11.85 10.81
C LEU A 198 -2.36 -10.84 10.85
N ASN A 199 -2.74 -10.40 12.04
CA ASN A 199 -3.66 -9.27 12.20
C ASN A 199 -2.90 -7.94 12.04
N VAL A 200 -3.20 -7.18 10.98
CA VAL A 200 -2.53 -5.91 10.65
C VAL A 200 -3.33 -4.69 11.15
N ASP A 201 -4.65 -4.84 11.34
CA ASP A 201 -5.57 -3.72 11.57
C ASP A 201 -5.72 -3.29 13.05
N SER A 202 -5.08 -4.01 13.99
CA SER A 202 -5.14 -3.73 15.43
C SER A 202 -3.77 -3.43 16.01
N GLY A 203 -3.73 -2.59 17.06
CA GLY A 203 -2.49 -2.16 17.75
C GLY A 203 -1.81 -3.24 18.60
N GLN A 204 -1.87 -4.50 18.17
CA GLN A 204 -1.31 -5.69 18.80
C GLN A 204 -0.33 -6.40 17.84
N LEU A 205 0.47 -5.59 17.11
CA LEU A 205 1.46 -6.11 16.17
C LEU A 205 2.48 -7.03 16.86
N ASP A 206 2.93 -6.68 18.07
CA ASP A 206 3.93 -7.46 18.81
C ASP A 206 3.42 -8.87 19.17
N ASP A 207 2.17 -8.99 19.62
CA ASP A 207 1.52 -10.29 19.88
C ASP A 207 1.37 -11.10 18.59
N SER A 208 0.94 -10.45 17.50
CA SER A 208 0.77 -11.09 16.19
C SER A 208 2.10 -11.60 15.63
N LEU A 209 3.17 -10.80 15.74
CA LEU A 209 4.53 -11.17 15.33
C LEU A 209 5.11 -12.31 16.19
N ASN A 210 4.77 -12.36 17.49
CA ASN A 210 5.16 -13.46 18.37
C ASN A 210 4.46 -14.78 17.96
N HIS A 211 3.14 -14.76 17.72
CA HIS A 211 2.40 -15.92 17.22
C HIS A 211 2.92 -16.41 15.85
N VAL A 212 3.23 -15.50 14.92
CA VAL A 212 3.88 -15.79 13.64
C VAL A 212 5.25 -16.45 13.83
N THR A 213 6.06 -15.94 14.75
CA THR A 213 7.41 -16.48 15.04
C THR A 213 7.34 -17.90 15.60
N VAL A 214 6.38 -18.19 16.48
CA VAL A 214 6.15 -19.55 17.02
C VAL A 214 5.66 -20.51 15.93
N ALA A 215 4.69 -20.11 15.10
CA ALA A 215 4.18 -20.94 14.01
C ALA A 215 5.26 -21.26 12.95
N LEU A 216 6.11 -20.28 12.63
CA LEU A 216 7.23 -20.44 11.71
C LEU A 216 8.34 -21.32 12.29
N ALA A 217 8.61 -21.25 13.60
CA ALA A 217 9.57 -22.13 14.27
C ALA A 217 9.15 -23.60 14.17
N VAL A 218 7.86 -23.91 14.42
CA VAL A 218 7.32 -25.29 14.27
C VAL A 218 7.43 -25.78 12.82
N ALA A 219 7.18 -24.91 11.83
CA ALA A 219 7.37 -25.24 10.40
C ALA A 219 8.83 -25.65 10.07
N PHE A 220 9.83 -24.97 10.64
CA PHE A 220 11.23 -25.32 10.41
C PHE A 220 11.68 -26.53 11.23
N ASP A 221 11.27 -26.64 12.50
CA ASP A 221 11.70 -27.74 13.39
C ASP A 221 11.15 -29.10 12.91
N THR A 222 9.87 -29.17 12.52
CA THR A 222 9.25 -30.36 11.88
C THR A 222 9.95 -30.78 10.58
N THR A 223 10.65 -29.88 9.91
CA THR A 223 11.36 -30.15 8.65
C THR A 223 12.79 -30.59 8.90
N ALA A 224 13.49 -29.95 9.85
CA ALA A 224 14.83 -30.32 10.27
C ALA A 224 14.87 -31.78 10.77
N LEU A 225 13.85 -32.21 11.51
CA LEU A 225 13.69 -33.59 11.96
C LEU A 225 13.41 -34.56 10.82
N ALA A 226 12.43 -34.27 9.96
CA ALA A 226 12.11 -35.11 8.80
C ALA A 226 13.33 -35.36 7.90
N LEU A 227 14.13 -34.31 7.64
CA LEU A 227 15.37 -34.44 6.88
C LEU A 227 16.43 -35.27 7.64
N SER A 228 16.61 -35.04 8.94
CA SER A 228 17.55 -35.79 9.78
C SER A 228 17.21 -37.28 9.83
N TYR A 229 15.94 -37.62 10.05
CA TYR A 229 15.44 -39.00 10.01
C TYR A 229 15.59 -39.63 8.62
N SER A 230 15.21 -38.90 7.57
CA SER A 230 15.31 -39.36 6.18
C SER A 230 16.75 -39.74 5.81
N ILE A 231 17.73 -38.88 6.16
CA ILE A 231 19.16 -39.16 5.94
C ILE A 231 19.56 -40.49 6.60
N VAL A 232 19.25 -40.67 7.90
CA VAL A 232 19.61 -41.89 8.64
C VAL A 232 18.93 -43.14 8.04
N LEU A 233 17.64 -43.08 7.74
CA LEU A 233 16.89 -44.20 7.18
C LEU A 233 17.31 -44.55 5.75
N VAL A 234 17.56 -43.57 4.88
CA VAL A 234 17.95 -43.78 3.48
C VAL A 234 19.37 -44.35 3.39
N PHE A 235 20.33 -43.84 4.17
CA PHE A 235 21.67 -44.45 4.24
C PHE A 235 21.62 -45.85 4.86
N GLY A 236 20.86 -46.05 5.94
CA GLY A 236 20.66 -47.37 6.53
C GLY A 236 20.09 -48.38 5.53
N TYR A 237 19.05 -47.99 4.80
CA TYR A 237 18.44 -48.79 3.72
C TYR A 237 19.43 -49.12 2.62
N PHE A 238 20.22 -48.14 2.15
CA PHE A 238 21.22 -48.35 1.12
C PHE A 238 22.29 -49.37 1.56
N PHE A 239 22.85 -49.23 2.76
CA PHE A 239 23.88 -50.16 3.25
C PHE A 239 23.35 -51.58 3.44
N VAL A 240 22.16 -51.75 4.02
CA VAL A 240 21.56 -53.08 4.23
C VAL A 240 21.19 -53.72 2.89
N LYS A 241 20.50 -52.99 2.00
CA LYS A 241 20.12 -53.50 0.67
C LYS A 241 21.33 -53.86 -0.19
N LYS A 242 22.40 -53.07 -0.16
CA LYS A 242 23.66 -53.38 -0.86
C LYS A 242 24.31 -54.65 -0.30
N ALA A 243 24.30 -54.83 1.02
CA ALA A 243 24.90 -56.01 1.64
C ALA A 243 24.07 -57.29 1.46
N GLU A 244 22.73 -57.19 1.39
CA GLU A 244 21.83 -58.31 1.06
C GLU A 244 21.92 -58.71 -0.41
N GLY A 245 22.03 -57.75 -1.33
CA GLY A 245 22.34 -58.02 -2.74
C GLY A 245 23.68 -58.74 -2.93
N GLY A 246 24.71 -58.35 -2.20
CA GLY A 246 26.00 -59.05 -2.21
C GLY A 246 25.89 -60.51 -1.76
N VAL A 247 25.11 -60.80 -0.71
CA VAL A 247 24.87 -62.18 -0.26
C VAL A 247 24.07 -62.99 -1.27
N LEU A 248 23.18 -62.37 -2.05
CA LEU A 248 22.49 -63.06 -3.13
C LEU A 248 23.50 -63.48 -4.24
N THR A 249 24.45 -62.61 -4.59
CA THR A 249 25.56 -62.96 -5.49
C THR A 249 26.46 -64.07 -4.91
N GLU A 250 26.79 -64.01 -3.61
CA GLU A 250 27.54 -65.08 -2.92
C GLU A 250 26.79 -66.44 -2.98
N VAL A 251 25.44 -66.43 -2.93
CA VAL A 251 24.59 -67.63 -3.09
C VAL A 251 24.52 -68.13 -4.54
N GLU A 252 24.53 -67.23 -5.53
CA GLU A 252 24.64 -67.58 -6.95
C GLU A 252 25.99 -68.25 -7.26
N GLU A 253 27.09 -67.64 -6.83
CA GLU A 253 28.44 -68.22 -6.95
C GLU A 253 28.53 -69.59 -6.28
N PHE A 254 27.94 -69.76 -5.09
CA PHE A 254 27.88 -71.07 -4.42
C PHE A 254 27.10 -72.10 -5.23
N GLY A 255 25.97 -71.71 -5.83
CA GLY A 255 25.20 -72.56 -6.73
C GLY A 255 26.03 -73.03 -7.92
N GLN A 256 26.66 -72.11 -8.64
CA GLN A 256 27.49 -72.41 -9.81
C GLN A 256 28.74 -73.25 -9.46
N ARG A 257 29.37 -72.99 -8.31
CA ARG A 257 30.63 -73.65 -7.91
C ARG A 257 30.46 -74.97 -7.18
N CYS A 258 29.32 -75.20 -6.53
CA CYS A 258 29.12 -76.38 -5.67
C CYS A 258 27.88 -77.21 -6.02
N VAL A 259 26.82 -76.65 -6.61
CA VAL A 259 25.65 -77.44 -7.03
C VAL A 259 25.78 -77.94 -8.47
N LEU A 260 26.18 -77.05 -9.40
CA LEU A 260 26.31 -77.43 -10.81
C LEU A 260 27.27 -78.61 -11.06
N PRO A 261 28.43 -78.75 -10.37
CA PRO A 261 29.32 -79.90 -10.55
C PRO A 261 28.84 -81.21 -9.91
N LEU A 262 27.81 -81.19 -9.05
CA LEU A 262 27.21 -82.40 -8.47
C LEU A 262 26.12 -83.00 -9.39
N ILE A 263 25.62 -82.21 -10.33
CA ILE A 263 24.63 -82.67 -11.30
C ILE A 263 25.39 -83.32 -12.46
N PRO A 264 25.15 -84.62 -12.78
CA PRO A 264 25.80 -85.25 -13.91
C PRO A 264 25.44 -84.51 -15.20
N GLN A 265 26.40 -83.80 -15.79
CA GLN A 265 26.20 -83.18 -17.09
C GLN A 265 25.88 -84.29 -18.09
N ALA A 266 24.62 -84.32 -18.53
CA ALA A 266 24.13 -85.27 -19.50
C ALA A 266 24.92 -85.06 -20.81
N HIS A 267 25.99 -85.84 -20.98
CA HIS A 267 26.77 -85.86 -22.19
C HIS A 267 25.83 -86.30 -23.31
N SER A 268 25.46 -85.35 -24.17
CA SER A 268 24.59 -85.56 -25.31
C SER A 268 25.29 -86.46 -26.32
N ALA A 269 25.28 -87.77 -26.06
CA ALA A 269 25.77 -88.80 -26.96
C ALA A 269 25.09 -88.60 -28.31
N GLY A 270 25.88 -88.22 -29.32
CA GLY A 270 25.41 -87.46 -30.48
C GLY A 270 24.22 -88.09 -31.19
N SER A 271 23.03 -87.56 -30.92
CA SER A 271 21.90 -87.75 -31.82
C SER A 271 22.14 -86.85 -33.03
N PRO A 272 22.21 -87.39 -34.27
CA PRO A 272 22.35 -86.54 -35.46
C PRO A 272 21.15 -85.61 -35.66
N LEU A 273 20.03 -85.86 -34.96
CA LEU A 273 18.90 -84.94 -34.87
C LEU A 273 19.25 -83.68 -34.05
N LEU A 274 20.01 -83.84 -32.96
CA LEU A 274 20.42 -82.72 -32.09
C LEU A 274 21.50 -81.87 -32.77
N GLU A 275 22.45 -82.50 -33.48
CA GLU A 275 23.43 -81.78 -34.31
C GLU A 275 22.70 -80.95 -35.39
N ALA A 276 21.76 -81.55 -36.12
CA ALA A 276 20.94 -80.85 -37.10
C ALA A 276 20.06 -79.74 -36.49
N GLU A 277 19.55 -79.93 -35.27
CA GLU A 277 18.80 -78.92 -34.52
C GLU A 277 19.70 -77.74 -34.11
N THR A 278 20.94 -78.01 -33.65
CA THR A 278 21.92 -76.94 -33.36
C THR A 278 22.40 -76.21 -34.62
N GLU A 279 22.59 -76.92 -35.74
CA GLU A 279 22.95 -76.30 -37.02
C GLU A 279 21.81 -75.42 -37.56
N ALA A 280 20.55 -75.86 -37.41
CA ALA A 280 19.37 -75.08 -37.75
C ALA A 280 19.20 -73.86 -36.83
N ALA A 281 19.42 -74.03 -35.52
CA ALA A 281 19.39 -72.94 -34.54
C ALA A 281 20.49 -71.90 -34.83
N GLN A 282 21.71 -72.32 -35.15
CA GLN A 282 22.79 -71.41 -35.53
C GLN A 282 22.45 -70.63 -36.80
N LYS A 283 21.97 -71.30 -37.86
CA LYS A 283 21.51 -70.63 -39.09
C LYS A 283 20.35 -69.66 -38.85
N LEU A 284 19.48 -69.92 -37.87
CA LEU A 284 18.44 -68.99 -37.44
C LEU A 284 19.01 -67.80 -36.66
N ILE A 285 20.02 -68.00 -35.81
CA ILE A 285 20.73 -66.92 -35.11
C ILE A 285 21.41 -66.02 -36.14
N ASP A 286 22.25 -66.56 -37.03
CA ASP A 286 22.97 -65.80 -38.07
C ASP A 286 22.00 -64.99 -38.96
N ARG A 287 20.85 -65.57 -39.30
CA ARG A 287 19.79 -64.88 -40.05
C ARG A 287 19.08 -63.80 -39.24
N THR A 288 18.88 -64.02 -37.95
CA THR A 288 18.23 -63.05 -37.05
C THR A 288 19.17 -61.88 -36.77
N GLU A 289 20.47 -62.13 -36.59
CA GLU A 289 21.51 -61.11 -36.49
C GLU A 289 21.54 -60.24 -37.76
N SER A 290 21.61 -60.83 -38.95
CA SER A 290 21.56 -60.11 -40.22
C SER A 290 20.27 -59.28 -40.40
N LEU A 291 19.12 -59.77 -39.92
CA LEU A 291 17.88 -59.00 -39.89
C LEU A 291 17.91 -57.85 -38.87
N ILE A 292 18.51 -58.06 -37.69
CA ILE A 292 18.68 -57.04 -36.65
C ILE A 292 19.64 -55.95 -37.13
N GLU A 293 20.74 -56.28 -37.83
CA GLU A 293 21.62 -55.29 -38.47
C GLU A 293 20.86 -54.45 -39.51
N GLY A 294 20.12 -55.12 -40.40
CA GLY A 294 19.31 -54.45 -41.43
C GLY A 294 18.26 -53.53 -40.82
N GLN A 295 17.54 -53.99 -39.79
CA GLN A 295 16.56 -53.21 -39.06
C GLN A 295 17.21 -52.04 -38.30
N THR A 296 18.37 -52.24 -37.68
CA THR A 296 19.13 -51.19 -36.99
C THR A 296 19.59 -50.10 -37.96
N ARG A 297 20.04 -50.48 -39.17
CA ARG A 297 20.42 -49.54 -40.22
C ARG A 297 19.22 -48.72 -40.71
N MET A 298 18.09 -49.36 -41.00
CA MET A 298 16.84 -48.67 -41.36
C MET A 298 16.34 -47.74 -40.24
N TRP A 299 16.53 -48.13 -38.96
CA TRP A 299 16.23 -47.25 -37.82
C TRP A 299 17.17 -46.05 -37.73
N GLN A 300 18.47 -46.23 -37.96
CA GLN A 300 19.44 -45.12 -38.01
C GLN A 300 19.11 -44.14 -39.14
N GLU A 301 18.84 -44.64 -40.35
CA GLU A 301 18.41 -43.83 -41.50
C GLU A 301 17.09 -43.08 -41.23
N SER A 302 16.12 -43.74 -40.60
CA SER A 302 14.84 -43.15 -40.21
C SER A 302 15.00 -42.06 -39.15
N VAL A 303 15.80 -42.31 -38.10
CA VAL A 303 16.09 -41.33 -37.04
C VAL A 303 16.88 -40.14 -37.57
N GLU A 304 17.84 -40.34 -38.46
CA GLU A 304 18.62 -39.26 -39.07
C GLU A 304 17.78 -38.42 -40.04
N SER A 305 16.89 -39.05 -40.80
CA SER A 305 15.87 -38.37 -41.61
C SER A 305 14.90 -37.56 -40.74
N LEU A 306 14.43 -38.13 -39.63
CA LEU A 306 13.57 -37.44 -38.66
C LEU A 306 14.29 -36.25 -38.02
N ARG A 307 15.56 -36.43 -37.60
CA ARG A 307 16.42 -35.37 -37.04
C ARG A 307 16.56 -34.21 -38.01
N THR A 308 16.92 -34.50 -39.26
CA THR A 308 17.11 -33.51 -40.33
C THR A 308 15.82 -32.73 -40.63
N ARG A 309 14.68 -33.43 -40.71
CA ARG A 309 13.36 -32.82 -40.93
C ARG A 309 12.92 -31.99 -39.72
N TRP A 310 13.24 -32.42 -38.50
CA TRP A 310 12.93 -31.70 -37.27
C TRP A 310 13.73 -30.40 -37.14
N THR A 311 15.05 -30.41 -37.41
CA THR A 311 15.87 -29.20 -37.42
C THR A 311 15.40 -28.20 -38.48
N GLY A 312 15.17 -28.64 -39.72
CA GLY A 312 14.66 -27.74 -40.78
C GLY A 312 13.26 -27.19 -40.49
N THR A 313 12.41 -27.95 -39.77
CA THR A 313 11.10 -27.45 -39.31
C THR A 313 11.28 -26.42 -38.19
N LEU A 314 12.18 -26.64 -37.23
CA LEU A 314 12.49 -25.67 -36.19
C LEU A 314 13.03 -24.35 -36.77
N GLU A 315 13.91 -24.41 -37.77
CA GLU A 315 14.48 -23.23 -38.43
C GLU A 315 13.40 -22.42 -39.17
N ASP A 316 12.50 -23.08 -39.92
CA ASP A 316 11.37 -22.41 -40.58
C ASP A 316 10.37 -21.82 -39.56
N GLN A 317 10.04 -22.55 -38.50
CA GLN A 317 9.18 -22.01 -37.43
C GLN A 317 9.83 -20.81 -36.71
N GLN A 318 11.14 -20.87 -36.41
CA GLN A 318 11.89 -19.76 -35.81
C GLN A 318 11.90 -18.53 -36.73
N ALA A 319 12.14 -18.71 -38.03
CA ALA A 319 12.11 -17.63 -39.01
C ALA A 319 10.72 -16.98 -39.11
N ARG A 320 9.64 -17.80 -39.13
CA ARG A 320 8.25 -17.32 -39.12
C ARG A 320 7.91 -16.55 -37.84
N LEU A 321 8.31 -17.06 -36.67
CA LEU A 321 8.06 -16.41 -35.38
C LEU A 321 8.81 -15.07 -35.28
N ALA A 322 10.08 -15.03 -35.67
CA ALA A 322 10.87 -13.80 -35.72
C ALA A 322 10.26 -12.77 -36.69
N GLY A 323 9.82 -13.21 -37.88
CA GLY A 323 9.12 -12.36 -38.85
C GLY A 323 7.78 -11.84 -38.32
N ALA A 324 6.99 -12.68 -37.68
CA ALA A 324 5.70 -12.30 -37.09
C ALA A 324 5.87 -11.31 -35.92
N LEU A 325 6.83 -11.55 -35.02
CA LEU A 325 7.16 -10.63 -33.92
C LEU A 325 7.69 -9.29 -34.46
N THR A 326 8.58 -9.30 -35.44
CA THR A 326 9.14 -8.08 -36.06
C THR A 326 8.05 -7.27 -36.77
N LYS A 327 7.15 -7.93 -37.51
CA LYS A 327 6.02 -7.27 -38.18
C LYS A 327 5.01 -6.72 -37.15
N GLY A 328 4.63 -7.53 -36.16
CA GLY A 328 3.68 -7.16 -35.12
C GLY A 328 4.15 -5.98 -34.30
N THR A 329 5.34 -6.05 -33.70
CA THR A 329 5.93 -4.94 -32.93
C THR A 329 6.09 -3.67 -33.76
N ARG A 330 6.57 -3.75 -35.00
CA ARG A 330 6.67 -2.59 -35.91
C ARG A 330 5.30 -1.98 -36.21
N GLN A 331 4.27 -2.80 -36.42
CA GLN A 331 2.91 -2.33 -36.66
C GLN A 331 2.33 -1.66 -35.41
N THR A 332 2.36 -2.33 -34.25
CA THR A 332 1.87 -1.77 -32.98
C THR A 332 2.58 -0.46 -32.61
N LEU A 333 3.90 -0.35 -32.81
CA LEU A 333 4.64 0.90 -32.61
C LEU A 333 4.22 2.00 -33.59
N SER A 334 3.94 1.65 -34.85
CA SER A 334 3.42 2.60 -35.86
C SER A 334 2.02 3.10 -35.49
N ASP A 335 1.15 2.20 -35.01
CA ASP A 335 -0.22 2.52 -34.61
C ASP A 335 -0.22 3.43 -33.36
N HIS A 336 0.63 3.15 -32.37
CA HIS A 336 0.82 4.02 -31.20
C HIS A 336 1.43 5.38 -31.58
N ALA A 337 2.38 5.41 -32.52
CA ALA A 337 2.95 6.67 -33.00
C ALA A 337 1.92 7.54 -33.73
N ALA A 338 0.99 6.93 -34.49
CA ALA A 338 -0.12 7.63 -35.11
C ALA A 338 -1.11 8.18 -34.06
N GLN A 339 -1.51 7.36 -33.07
CA GLN A 339 -2.38 7.79 -31.98
C GLN A 339 -1.76 8.94 -31.14
N LEU A 340 -0.45 8.87 -30.85
CA LEU A 340 0.27 9.95 -30.16
C LEU A 340 0.35 11.23 -31.00
N ALA A 341 0.51 11.11 -32.33
CA ALA A 341 0.48 12.26 -33.22
C ALA A 341 -0.91 12.91 -33.28
N GLU A 342 -1.97 12.10 -33.33
CA GLU A 342 -3.37 12.55 -33.31
C GLU A 342 -3.71 13.23 -31.98
N LEU A 343 -3.45 12.59 -30.83
CA LEU A 343 -3.67 13.19 -29.51
C LEU A 343 -2.91 14.52 -29.34
N ARG A 344 -1.67 14.61 -29.84
CA ARG A 344 -0.91 15.86 -29.84
C ARG A 344 -1.54 16.93 -30.73
N GLN A 345 -2.15 16.55 -31.86
CA GLN A 345 -2.85 17.47 -32.75
C GLN A 345 -4.19 17.93 -32.16
N GLN A 346 -4.93 17.06 -31.48
CA GLN A 346 -6.14 17.40 -30.73
C GLN A 346 -5.82 18.35 -29.55
N LEU A 347 -4.73 18.10 -28.82
CA LEU A 347 -4.25 19.00 -27.76
C LEU A 347 -3.83 20.37 -28.32
N ALA A 348 -3.12 20.40 -29.45
CA ALA A 348 -2.74 21.66 -30.10
C ALA A 348 -3.96 22.45 -30.61
N GLY A 349 -4.97 21.75 -31.15
CA GLY A 349 -6.23 22.34 -31.59
C GLY A 349 -7.00 22.97 -30.43
N THR A 350 -7.27 22.20 -29.37
CA THR A 350 -7.98 22.68 -28.17
C THR A 350 -7.25 23.82 -27.45
N LEU A 351 -5.91 23.79 -27.38
CA LEU A 351 -5.13 24.94 -26.88
C LEU A 351 -5.26 26.18 -27.77
N GLY A 352 -5.36 26.03 -29.09
CA GLY A 352 -5.63 27.11 -30.04
C GLY A 352 -7.05 27.69 -29.91
N GLU A 353 -8.05 26.85 -29.69
CA GLU A 353 -9.44 27.26 -29.41
C GLU A 353 -9.53 28.04 -28.08
N ILE A 354 -8.88 27.55 -27.02
CA ILE A 354 -8.79 28.24 -25.74
C ILE A 354 -8.08 29.60 -25.92
N ALA A 355 -6.95 29.64 -26.63
CA ALA A 355 -6.22 30.89 -26.87
C ALA A 355 -7.03 31.92 -27.68
N THR A 356 -7.83 31.48 -28.65
CA THR A 356 -8.65 32.37 -29.48
C THR A 356 -9.89 32.89 -28.75
N GLU A 357 -10.58 32.06 -27.94
CA GLU A 357 -11.71 32.58 -27.14
C GLU A 357 -11.23 33.43 -25.95
N LEU A 358 -10.07 33.12 -25.34
CA LEU A 358 -9.44 33.99 -24.33
C LEU A 358 -9.06 35.35 -24.94
N SER A 359 -8.54 35.37 -26.17
CA SER A 359 -8.27 36.61 -26.91
C SER A 359 -9.55 37.39 -27.19
N ARG A 360 -10.63 36.72 -27.63
CA ARG A 360 -11.95 37.35 -27.83
C ARG A 360 -12.54 37.88 -26.51
N GLN A 361 -12.35 37.19 -25.39
CA GLN A 361 -12.76 37.66 -24.06
C GLN A 361 -11.95 38.89 -23.62
N MET A 362 -10.65 38.91 -23.91
CA MET A 362 -9.76 40.05 -23.65
C MET A 362 -10.17 41.27 -24.49
N GLU A 363 -10.51 41.10 -25.77
CA GLU A 363 -11.06 42.15 -26.62
C GLU A 363 -12.40 42.69 -26.10
N ARG A 364 -13.36 41.81 -25.78
CA ARG A 364 -14.66 42.20 -25.17
C ARG A 364 -14.45 43.03 -23.89
N SER A 365 -13.57 42.55 -23.00
CA SER A 365 -13.21 43.24 -21.77
C SER A 365 -12.50 44.59 -22.02
N SER A 366 -11.70 44.69 -23.09
CA SER A 366 -11.07 45.95 -23.51
C SER A 366 -12.11 46.97 -23.98
N ARG A 367 -13.06 46.54 -24.85
CA ARG A 367 -14.15 47.41 -25.34
C ARG A 367 -15.03 47.91 -24.19
N VAL A 368 -15.50 47.03 -23.31
CA VAL A 368 -16.33 47.42 -22.16
C VAL A 368 -15.61 48.41 -21.24
N ARG A 369 -14.29 48.26 -21.03
CA ARG A 369 -13.50 49.24 -20.27
C ARG A 369 -13.40 50.59 -20.99
N HIS A 370 -13.21 50.60 -22.30
CA HIS A 370 -13.14 51.84 -23.07
C HIS A 370 -14.50 52.57 -23.14
N GLU A 371 -15.59 51.83 -23.31
CA GLU A 371 -16.97 52.34 -23.23
C GLU A 371 -17.28 52.93 -21.84
N GLN A 372 -16.82 52.27 -20.76
CA GLN A 372 -16.92 52.79 -19.40
C GLN A 372 -16.13 54.10 -19.24
N ASP A 373 -14.87 54.13 -19.67
CA ASP A 373 -13.96 55.28 -19.52
C ASP A 373 -14.44 56.50 -20.32
N GLU A 374 -14.94 56.30 -21.55
CA GLU A 374 -15.58 57.35 -22.35
C GLU A 374 -16.87 57.83 -21.68
N SER A 375 -17.71 56.93 -21.14
CA SER A 375 -18.94 57.33 -20.43
C SER A 375 -18.66 58.12 -19.14
N LEU A 376 -17.54 57.84 -18.48
CA LEU A 376 -17.08 58.52 -17.27
C LEU A 376 -16.50 59.90 -17.62
N THR A 377 -15.74 60.00 -18.71
CA THR A 377 -15.23 61.26 -19.27
C THR A 377 -16.39 62.20 -19.66
N ARG A 378 -17.36 61.72 -20.47
CA ARG A 378 -18.55 62.52 -20.84
C ARG A 378 -19.38 62.96 -19.62
N ARG A 379 -19.39 62.17 -18.55
CA ARG A 379 -20.00 62.54 -17.25
C ARG A 379 -19.24 63.62 -16.51
N MET A 380 -17.90 63.62 -16.56
CA MET A 380 -17.08 64.70 -16.01
C MET A 380 -17.23 66.00 -16.81
N GLU A 381 -17.25 65.92 -18.14
CA GLU A 381 -17.48 67.07 -19.03
C GLU A 381 -18.84 67.71 -18.78
N THR A 382 -19.92 66.92 -18.81
CA THR A 382 -21.28 67.44 -18.54
C THR A 382 -21.47 67.99 -17.13
N PHE A 383 -20.76 67.44 -16.13
CA PHE A 383 -20.73 68.01 -14.78
C PHE A 383 -19.96 69.34 -14.71
N ALA A 384 -18.83 69.47 -15.41
CA ALA A 384 -18.06 70.72 -15.47
C ALA A 384 -18.83 71.83 -16.23
N ASP A 385 -19.55 71.48 -17.30
CA ASP A 385 -20.42 72.40 -18.03
C ASP A 385 -21.62 72.87 -17.21
N ASP A 386 -22.19 72.02 -16.34
CA ASP A 386 -23.28 72.41 -15.45
C ASP A 386 -22.79 73.29 -14.30
N LEU A 387 -21.65 72.93 -13.70
CA LEU A 387 -21.01 73.69 -12.63
C LEU A 387 -20.56 75.08 -13.11
N SER A 388 -20.01 75.21 -14.33
CA SER A 388 -19.62 76.50 -14.90
C SER A 388 -20.83 77.40 -15.20
N ARG A 389 -21.95 76.84 -15.70
CA ARG A 389 -23.22 77.56 -15.88
C ARG A 389 -23.85 77.99 -14.55
N SER A 390 -23.74 77.17 -13.50
CA SER A 390 -24.15 77.54 -12.15
C SER A 390 -23.30 78.69 -11.60
N LEU A 391 -21.98 78.66 -11.81
CA LEU A 391 -21.08 79.75 -11.40
C LEU A 391 -21.38 81.06 -12.13
N ALA A 392 -21.55 81.01 -13.47
CA ALA A 392 -21.81 82.18 -14.29
C ALA A 392 -23.16 82.84 -13.97
N SER A 393 -24.22 82.05 -13.73
CA SER A 393 -25.53 82.58 -13.32
C SER A 393 -25.51 83.17 -11.91
N ALA A 394 -24.76 82.57 -10.97
CA ALA A 394 -24.52 83.14 -9.65
C ALA A 394 -23.73 84.47 -9.71
N GLN A 395 -22.74 84.57 -10.60
CA GLN A 395 -21.97 85.80 -10.80
C GLN A 395 -22.80 86.91 -11.45
N ALA A 396 -23.55 86.63 -12.51
CA ALA A 396 -24.47 87.60 -13.12
C ALA A 396 -25.50 88.12 -12.09
N SER A 397 -26.02 87.23 -11.23
CA SER A 397 -26.91 87.59 -10.11
C SER A 397 -26.24 88.43 -9.01
N ALA A 398 -24.91 88.50 -8.97
CA ALA A 398 -24.15 89.37 -8.07
C ALA A 398 -23.84 90.72 -8.72
N ASP A 399 -23.49 90.72 -10.01
CA ASP A 399 -23.23 91.94 -10.78
C ASP A 399 -24.51 92.79 -10.94
N GLU A 400 -25.68 92.19 -11.20
CA GLU A 400 -26.98 92.88 -11.22
C GLU A 400 -27.31 93.54 -9.87
N ARG A 401 -26.95 92.90 -8.74
CA ARG A 401 -27.12 93.48 -7.39
C ARG A 401 -26.14 94.62 -7.13
N ASN A 402 -24.91 94.52 -7.61
CA ASN A 402 -23.91 95.57 -7.51
C ASN A 402 -24.33 96.80 -8.33
N GLU A 403 -24.80 96.61 -9.55
CA GLU A 403 -25.26 97.68 -10.44
C GLU A 403 -26.52 98.37 -9.87
N ALA A 404 -27.48 97.61 -9.36
CA ALA A 404 -28.65 98.16 -8.65
C ALA A 404 -28.26 98.98 -7.41
N MET A 405 -27.25 98.54 -6.64
CA MET A 405 -26.74 99.29 -5.49
C MET A 405 -26.02 100.58 -5.91
N ILE A 406 -25.24 100.56 -6.99
CA ILE A 406 -24.57 101.75 -7.55
C ILE A 406 -25.60 102.75 -8.10
N ALA A 407 -26.65 102.28 -8.77
CA ALA A 407 -27.73 103.11 -9.27
C ALA A 407 -28.46 103.83 -8.11
N ALA A 408 -28.87 103.11 -7.07
CA ALA A 408 -29.52 103.69 -5.89
C ALA A 408 -28.61 104.70 -5.14
N MET A 409 -27.30 104.43 -5.09
CA MET A 409 -26.33 105.37 -4.49
C MET A 409 -26.17 106.64 -5.34
N THR A 410 -26.24 106.52 -6.67
CA THR A 410 -26.20 107.66 -7.61
C THR A 410 -27.47 108.52 -7.52
N GLU A 411 -28.63 107.89 -7.34
CA GLU A 411 -29.90 108.58 -7.09
C GLU A 411 -29.86 109.39 -5.78
N GLN A 412 -29.33 108.83 -4.69
CA GLN A 412 -29.14 109.60 -3.44
C GLN A 412 -28.18 110.79 -3.61
N ILE A 413 -27.06 110.62 -4.30
CA ILE A 413 -26.06 111.68 -4.52
C ILE A 413 -26.66 112.85 -5.33
N THR A 414 -27.42 112.55 -6.38
CA THR A 414 -28.11 113.58 -7.18
C THR A 414 -29.25 114.26 -6.42
N GLY A 415 -29.96 113.53 -5.56
CA GLY A 415 -30.94 114.10 -4.62
C GLY A 415 -30.30 115.08 -3.61
N TRP A 416 -29.15 114.74 -3.03
CA TRP A 416 -28.39 115.66 -2.17
C TRP A 416 -27.91 116.90 -2.92
N GLN A 417 -27.46 116.75 -4.18
CA GLN A 417 -27.04 117.88 -5.01
C GLN A 417 -28.19 118.87 -5.27
N GLN A 418 -29.41 118.37 -5.56
CA GLN A 418 -30.59 119.24 -5.71
C GLN A 418 -30.96 119.96 -4.40
N GLN A 419 -30.91 119.26 -3.26
CA GLN A 419 -31.18 119.88 -1.95
C GLN A 419 -30.18 121.00 -1.62
N LEU A 420 -28.89 120.80 -1.91
CA LEU A 420 -27.85 121.83 -1.79
C LEU A 420 -28.10 123.04 -2.70
N GLN A 421 -28.51 122.82 -3.95
CA GLN A 421 -28.84 123.91 -4.86
C GLN A 421 -30.07 124.71 -4.37
N HIS A 422 -31.13 124.03 -3.93
CA HIS A 422 -32.31 124.69 -3.37
C HIS A 422 -32.00 125.52 -2.11
N ALA A 423 -31.16 124.99 -1.21
CA ALA A 423 -30.70 125.74 -0.04
C ALA A 423 -29.86 126.97 -0.43
N THR A 424 -28.99 126.84 -1.44
CA THR A 424 -28.15 127.94 -1.94
C THR A 424 -28.99 129.06 -2.53
N ASN A 425 -29.95 128.74 -3.40
CA ASN A 425 -30.87 129.71 -4.00
C ASN A 425 -31.75 130.41 -2.94
N ALA A 426 -32.13 129.72 -1.87
CA ALA A 426 -32.90 130.30 -0.77
C ALA A 426 -32.07 131.32 0.05
N VAL A 427 -30.78 131.04 0.29
CA VAL A 427 -29.85 131.99 0.93
C VAL A 427 -29.58 133.21 0.05
N GLU A 428 -29.47 133.03 -1.27
CA GLU A 428 -29.32 134.12 -2.23
C GLU A 428 -30.55 135.06 -2.22
N ALA A 429 -31.77 134.49 -2.21
CA ALA A 429 -33.00 135.26 -2.06
C ALA A 429 -33.09 135.99 -0.70
N GLN A 430 -32.59 135.39 0.39
CA GLN A 430 -32.55 136.02 1.71
C GLN A 430 -31.56 137.20 1.74
N LEU A 431 -30.40 137.08 1.10
CA LEU A 431 -29.43 138.16 0.95
C LEU A 431 -30.00 139.35 0.15
N ALA A 432 -30.72 139.07 -0.95
CA ALA A 432 -31.39 140.11 -1.74
C ALA A 432 -32.49 140.87 -0.94
N GLY A 433 -33.17 140.19 -0.01
CA GLY A 433 -34.12 140.82 0.91
C GLY A 433 -33.45 141.77 1.91
N LEU A 434 -32.24 141.44 2.38
CA LEU A 434 -31.48 142.27 3.32
C LEU A 434 -30.92 143.54 2.67
N THR A 435 -30.44 143.48 1.42
CA THR A 435 -30.06 144.70 0.67
C THR A 435 -31.25 145.62 0.45
N ALA A 436 -32.44 145.10 0.11
CA ALA A 436 -33.65 145.91 -0.03
C ALA A 436 -34.06 146.63 1.28
N GLN A 437 -33.96 145.95 2.43
CA GLN A 437 -34.18 146.59 3.75
C GLN A 437 -33.12 147.66 4.07
N THR A 438 -31.87 147.42 3.71
CA THR A 438 -30.77 148.37 3.93
C THR A 438 -30.96 149.65 3.09
N GLN A 439 -31.42 149.50 1.85
CA GLN A 439 -31.75 150.62 0.97
C GLN A 439 -32.89 151.48 1.57
N ALA A 440 -33.98 150.85 1.99
CA ALA A 440 -35.13 151.55 2.58
C ALA A 440 -34.84 152.27 3.91
N LEU A 441 -33.85 151.78 4.68
CA LEU A 441 -33.35 152.47 5.87
C LEU A 441 -32.43 153.66 5.55
N THR A 442 -31.90 153.76 4.32
CA THR A 442 -31.04 154.87 3.90
C THR A 442 -31.88 156.07 3.45
N ASP A 443 -32.90 155.83 2.61
CA ASP A 443 -33.82 156.87 2.12
C ASP A 443 -34.60 157.56 3.26
N LEU A 444 -34.79 156.88 4.39
CA LEU A 444 -35.47 157.41 5.58
C LEU A 444 -34.61 158.39 6.40
N VAL A 445 -33.28 158.38 6.24
CA VAL A 445 -32.34 159.14 7.07
C VAL A 445 -32.01 160.52 6.47
N GLU A 446 -32.20 160.72 5.18
CA GLU A 446 -31.86 161.99 4.50
C GLU A 446 -32.97 163.08 4.60
N GLN A 447 -34.13 162.78 5.21
CA GLN A 447 -35.32 163.65 5.12
C GLN A 447 -35.80 164.37 6.42
N GLU A 448 -35.19 164.20 7.59
CA GLU A 448 -35.50 165.00 8.80
C GLU A 448 -34.27 165.63 9.48
N GLY A 449 -33.89 166.82 9.02
CA GLY A 449 -32.90 167.70 9.66
C GLY A 449 -33.48 168.97 10.32
N GLY A 450 -34.80 169.05 10.49
CA GLY A 450 -35.52 170.31 10.74
C GLY A 450 -35.73 170.72 12.20
N ILE A 451 -35.32 169.91 13.19
CA ILE A 451 -35.78 170.04 14.59
C ILE A 451 -34.67 170.55 15.53
N ALA A 452 -34.25 171.80 15.29
CA ALA A 452 -33.44 172.59 16.25
C ALA A 452 -34.09 173.94 16.62
N ALA A 453 -35.10 174.40 15.87
CA ALA A 453 -35.68 175.74 16.00
C ALA A 453 -36.87 175.85 16.98
N LEU A 454 -37.47 174.74 17.40
CA LEU A 454 -38.70 174.75 18.23
C LEU A 454 -38.45 174.71 19.75
N GLN A 455 -37.26 174.33 20.20
CA GLN A 455 -37.02 174.02 21.63
C GLN A 455 -36.67 175.25 22.48
N SER A 456 -36.22 176.35 21.88
CA SER A 456 -35.81 177.56 22.63
C SER A 456 -37.00 178.39 23.15
N ARG A 457 -38.07 178.53 22.37
CA ARG A 457 -39.26 179.34 22.71
C ARG A 457 -40.08 178.82 23.89
N LEU A 458 -39.79 177.62 24.39
CA LEU A 458 -40.44 177.07 25.58
C LEU A 458 -39.79 177.59 26.88
N THR A 459 -38.52 177.99 26.84
CA THR A 459 -37.75 178.45 28.01
C THR A 459 -38.20 179.83 28.48
N ASP A 460 -38.44 180.76 27.56
CA ASP A 460 -38.81 182.17 27.84
C ASP A 460 -40.10 182.31 28.69
N ASN A 461 -41.00 181.31 28.68
CA ASN A 461 -42.29 181.39 29.36
C ASN A 461 -42.31 180.81 30.79
N LEU A 462 -41.28 180.09 31.24
CA LEU A 462 -41.33 179.35 32.51
C LEU A 462 -40.63 180.03 33.70
N GLU A 463 -39.92 181.14 33.49
CA GLU A 463 -39.30 181.91 34.59
C GLU A 463 -39.99 183.27 34.87
N ALA A 464 -40.93 183.70 34.02
CA ALA A 464 -41.66 184.97 34.18
C ALA A 464 -42.77 184.96 35.26
N LEU A 465 -43.14 183.80 35.80
CA LEU A 465 -44.36 183.61 36.59
C LEU A 465 -44.17 182.80 37.89
N ARG A 466 -43.00 182.93 38.55
CA ARG A 466 -42.71 182.29 39.85
C ARG A 466 -42.51 183.26 41.03
N THR A 467 -42.21 184.54 40.79
CA THR A 467 -41.72 185.47 41.84
C THR A 467 -42.30 186.88 41.79
N ALA A 468 -43.54 187.01 41.34
CA ALA A 468 -44.57 187.74 42.08
C ALA A 468 -45.68 186.71 42.33
N GLU A 469 -46.29 186.55 43.50
CA GLU A 469 -46.56 187.53 44.55
C GLU A 469 -46.65 186.83 45.93
N THR A 470 -45.55 186.78 46.69
CA THR A 470 -45.50 186.24 48.07
C THR A 470 -44.60 187.07 48.99
N PHE A 471 -44.71 188.39 48.87
CA PHE A 471 -44.27 189.35 49.89
C PHE A 471 -45.52 189.83 50.65
N GLU A 472 -45.41 190.07 51.96
CA GLU A 472 -46.49 190.62 52.80
C GLU A 472 -47.79 189.78 52.94
N GLN A 473 -47.63 188.51 53.31
CA GLN A 473 -48.29 188.06 54.55
C GLN A 473 -47.21 187.87 55.63
N THR A 474 -46.71 188.98 56.20
CA THR A 474 -47.17 189.54 57.48
C THR A 474 -47.15 188.49 58.61
N MET A 475 -46.30 188.64 59.63
CA MET A 475 -46.46 189.63 60.71
C MET A 475 -47.93 189.66 61.18
N HIS A 476 -48.36 188.87 62.15
CA HIS A 476 -47.75 188.79 63.48
C HIS A 476 -48.01 187.45 64.19
N SER A 477 -46.94 186.66 64.38
CA SER A 477 -46.84 185.63 65.43
C SER A 477 -45.67 185.89 66.39
N LEU A 478 -45.06 187.08 66.35
CA LEU A 478 -44.00 187.52 67.26
C LEU A 478 -44.57 188.12 68.56
N SER A 479 -45.41 187.36 69.26
CA SER A 479 -45.72 187.61 70.68
C SER A 479 -46.27 186.38 71.44
N ALA A 480 -45.76 185.19 71.12
CA ALA A 480 -45.75 184.05 72.05
C ALA A 480 -44.39 183.98 72.78
N ALA A 481 -43.79 185.13 73.05
CA ALA A 481 -42.48 185.26 73.68
C ALA A 481 -42.62 185.24 75.21
N VAL A 482 -41.84 184.37 75.86
CA VAL A 482 -41.58 184.39 77.30
C VAL A 482 -42.86 184.41 78.17
N HIS A 483 -43.68 183.36 78.03
CA HIS A 483 -44.17 182.72 79.24
C HIS A 483 -43.81 181.24 79.25
N MET A 484 -43.41 180.77 80.44
CA MET A 484 -43.21 179.37 80.85
C MET A 484 -42.88 178.41 79.69
N LEU A 485 -41.61 178.25 79.31
CA LEU A 485 -40.46 178.15 80.22
C LEU A 485 -40.78 177.22 81.41
N THR A 486 -41.06 175.97 81.00
CA THR A 486 -40.44 174.74 81.56
C THR A 486 -41.20 174.06 82.70
N VAL A 487 -41.35 172.71 82.80
CA VAL A 487 -41.40 171.56 81.83
C VAL A 487 -41.80 170.21 82.51
N HIS A 488 -42.46 170.20 83.69
CA HIS A 488 -42.21 169.17 84.71
C HIS A 488 -42.28 167.70 84.27
N ALA A 489 -41.34 166.82 84.67
CA ALA A 489 -40.12 167.03 85.46
C ALA A 489 -38.92 166.36 84.76
N ARG A 490 -37.71 166.95 84.76
CA ARG A 490 -37.12 167.82 85.80
C ARG A 490 -36.17 168.88 85.18
N PRO A 491 -36.12 170.16 85.64
CA PRO A 491 -37.14 170.98 86.33
C PRO A 491 -38.47 171.03 85.55
N LYS A 492 -39.39 172.01 85.56
CA LYS A 492 -39.89 173.09 86.47
C LYS A 492 -41.45 173.04 86.28
N ALA A 493 -42.29 173.86 86.92
CA ALA A 493 -43.77 173.99 86.75
C ALA A 493 -44.49 173.02 85.76
N ALA A 494 -45.38 172.09 86.17
CA ALA A 494 -46.47 172.09 87.18
C ALA A 494 -47.74 172.81 86.70
#